data_AF-A0A930IVD8-F1
#
_entry.id   AF-A0A930IVD8-F1
#
_cell.length_a   1.000
_cell.length_b   1.000
_cell.length_c   1.000
_cell.angle_alpha   90.00
_cell.angle_beta   90.00
_cell.angle_gamma   90.00
#
_symmetry.space_group_name_H-M   'P 1'
#
loop_
_entity.id
_entity.type
_entity.pdbx_description
1 polymer ?
#
loop_
_entity_poly.entity_id
_entity_poly.type
_entity_poly.pdbx_seq_one_letter_code
_entity_poly.pdbx_strand_id
1 'polypeptide(L)'
;MKKITIAIDGFSSCGKSTMAKDLAKEIGYIYVDTGAMYRSVTLYALRHNLFNADGTIREEELQAQMKDINISFKINKETGR
;
A
#
# COMPACT_ATOMS: atom_id res chain seq x y z
N MET A 1 -19.12 17.14 -11.28
CA MET A 1 -17.66 17.43 -11.43
C MET A 1 -16.91 16.13 -11.63
N LYS A 2 -15.86 16.13 -12.46
CA LYS A 2 -14.97 14.98 -12.66
C LYS A 2 -14.05 14.83 -11.45
N LYS A 3 -13.90 13.61 -10.91
CA LYS A 3 -12.92 13.34 -9.83
C LYS A 3 -11.50 13.52 -10.37
N ILE A 4 -10.61 14.10 -9.55
CA ILE A 4 -9.18 14.32 -9.89
C ILE A 4 -8.27 13.41 -9.06
N THR A 5 -7.08 13.11 -9.55
CA THR A 5 -6.07 12.41 -8.74
C THR A 5 -5.20 13.44 -8.03
N ILE A 6 -5.02 13.26 -6.71
CA ILE A 6 -4.20 14.15 -5.88
C ILE A 6 -2.97 13.37 -5.41
N ALA A 7 -1.78 13.82 -5.81
CA ALA A 7 -0.50 13.30 -5.32
C ALA A 7 0.02 14.20 -4.18
N ILE A 8 0.56 13.60 -3.12
CA ILE A 8 1.06 14.30 -1.92
C ILE A 8 2.47 13.78 -1.60
N ASP A 9 3.49 14.56 -1.97
CA ASP A 9 4.89 14.18 -1.84
C ASP A 9 5.65 15.02 -0.80
N GLY A 10 6.77 14.48 -0.31
CA GLY A 10 7.67 15.14 0.64
C GLY A 10 8.44 14.14 1.51
N PHE A 11 9.33 14.63 2.39
CA PHE A 11 10.19 13.78 3.22
C PHE A 11 9.42 12.89 4.21
N SER A 12 10.05 11.79 4.64
CA SER A 12 9.49 10.88 5.65
C SER A 12 9.20 11.61 6.97
N SER A 13 8.17 11.17 7.70
CA SER A 13 7.79 11.71 9.01
C SER A 13 7.21 13.14 9.05
N CYS A 14 6.89 13.76 7.92
CA CYS A 14 6.24 15.09 7.88
C CYS A 14 4.70 15.08 8.02
N GLY A 15 4.09 13.96 8.43
CA GLY A 15 2.63 13.87 8.59
C GLY A 15 1.80 13.72 7.31
N LYS A 16 2.45 13.50 6.15
CA LYS A 16 1.78 13.40 4.83
C LYS A 16 0.65 12.38 4.78
N SER A 17 0.87 11.17 5.29
CA SER A 17 -0.15 10.11 5.29
C SER A 17 -1.35 10.47 6.17
N THR A 18 -1.11 11.13 7.30
CA THR A 18 -2.18 11.62 8.18
C THR A 18 -3.03 12.67 7.46
N MET A 19 -2.38 13.71 6.92
CA MET A 19 -3.08 14.78 6.20
C MET A 19 -3.81 14.26 4.95
N ALA A 20 -3.19 13.37 4.18
CA ALA A 20 -3.78 12.78 2.99
C ALA A 20 -5.04 11.96 3.31
N LYS A 21 -5.01 11.22 4.43
CA LYS A 21 -6.14 10.43 4.90
C LYS A 21 -7.29 11.31 5.37
N ASP A 22 -7.00 12.36 6.12
CA ASP A 22 -8.00 13.32 6.60
C ASP A 22 -8.63 14.09 5.43
N LEU A 23 -7.80 14.57 4.49
CA LEU A 23 -8.28 15.21 3.26
C LEU A 23 -9.19 14.26 2.48
N ALA A 24 -8.73 13.04 2.20
CA ALA A 24 -9.51 12.06 1.45
C ALA A 24 -10.87 11.77 2.11
N LYS A 25 -10.92 11.69 3.45
CA LYS A 25 -12.16 11.54 4.21
C LYS A 25 -13.09 12.74 4.02
N GLU A 26 -12.57 13.95 4.13
CA GLU A 26 -13.36 15.19 4.04
C GLU A 26 -13.98 15.38 2.65
N ILE A 27 -13.23 15.11 1.58
CA ILE A 27 -13.70 15.33 0.21
C ILE A 27 -14.31 14.07 -0.45
N GLY A 28 -14.42 12.95 0.27
CA GLY A 28 -15.02 11.71 -0.23
C GLY A 28 -14.17 10.98 -1.28
N TYR A 29 -12.85 11.02 -1.13
CA TYR A 29 -11.86 10.35 -1.97
C TYR A 29 -11.32 9.09 -1.31
N ILE A 30 -10.83 8.16 -2.14
CA ILE A 30 -10.10 7.00 -1.66
C ILE A 30 -8.66 7.43 -1.37
N TYR A 31 -8.20 7.15 -0.16
CA TYR A 31 -6.78 7.24 0.19
C TYR A 31 -6.06 5.94 -0.21
N VAL A 32 -4.97 6.07 -0.96
CA VAL A 32 -4.13 4.93 -1.38
C VAL A 32 -2.80 5.00 -0.63
N ASP A 33 -2.55 4.05 0.27
CA ASP A 33 -1.27 3.94 1.00
C ASP A 33 -0.31 3.04 0.22
N THR A 34 0.51 3.64 -0.64
CA THR A 34 1.53 2.92 -1.41
C THR A 34 2.54 2.21 -0.52
N GLY A 35 2.87 2.77 0.65
CA GLY A 35 3.78 2.14 1.61
C GLY A 35 3.21 0.83 2.16
N ALA A 36 1.91 0.80 2.47
CA ALA A 36 1.23 -0.42 2.87
C ALA A 36 1.14 -1.44 1.73
N MET A 37 0.99 -1.00 0.48
CA MET A 37 1.03 -1.88 -0.70
C MET A 37 2.38 -2.60 -0.81
N TYR A 38 3.49 -1.86 -0.82
CA TYR A 38 4.83 -2.45 -0.89
C TYR A 38 5.09 -3.43 0.26
N ARG A 39 4.75 -3.04 1.50
CA ARG A 39 4.89 -3.93 2.67
C ARG A 39 4.06 -5.20 2.56
N SER A 40 2.86 -5.12 1.97
CA SER A 40 2.00 -6.29 1.77
C SER A 40 2.62 -7.28 0.78
N VAL A 41 3.20 -6.79 -0.32
CA VAL A 41 3.93 -7.62 -1.29
C VAL A 41 5.18 -8.24 -0.65
N THR A 42 5.93 -7.47 0.15
CA THR A 42 7.07 -8.00 0.91
C THR A 42 6.65 -9.11 1.87
N LEU A 43 5.56 -8.93 2.61
CA LEU A 43 5.01 -9.94 3.52
C LEU A 43 4.57 -11.21 2.76
N TYR A 44 3.97 -11.06 1.58
CA TYR A 44 3.64 -12.18 0.71
C TYR A 44 4.90 -12.97 0.32
N ALA A 45 5.93 -12.28 -0.15
CA ALA A 45 7.20 -12.89 -0.54
C ALA A 45 7.87 -13.64 0.62
N LEU A 46 7.85 -13.06 1.82
CA LEU A 46 8.38 -13.71 3.03
C LEU A 46 7.60 -14.99 3.37
N ARG A 47 6.27 -14.94 3.29
CA ARG A 47 5.40 -16.10 3.61
C ARG A 47 5.50 -17.24 2.60
N HIS A 48 5.89 -16.94 1.36
CA HIS A 48 6.03 -17.91 0.28
C HIS A 48 7.49 -18.31 0.00
N ASN A 49 8.42 -17.93 0.90
CA ASN A 49 9.85 -18.24 0.78
C ASN A 49 10.47 -17.79 -0.56
N LEU A 50 10.05 -16.63 -1.07
CA LEU A 50 10.51 -16.09 -2.36
C LEU A 50 11.83 -15.33 -2.24
N PHE A 51 12.67 -15.70 -1.28
CA PHE A 51 14.00 -15.13 -1.11
C PHE A 51 15.06 -16.22 -1.35
N ASN A 52 16.17 -15.81 -1.95
CA ASN A 52 17.37 -16.61 -2.10
C ASN A 52 18.12 -16.69 -0.77
N ALA A 53 19.07 -17.62 -0.68
CA ALA A 53 19.90 -17.80 0.53
C ALA A 53 20.78 -16.56 0.85
N ASP A 54 21.08 -15.73 -0.16
CA ASP A 54 21.82 -14.48 -0.01
C ASP A 54 20.93 -13.28 0.37
N GLY A 55 19.62 -13.50 0.55
CA GLY A 55 18.65 -12.47 0.89
C GLY A 55 18.10 -11.69 -0.29
N THR A 56 18.49 -12.00 -1.54
CA THR A 56 17.89 -11.40 -2.74
C THR A 56 16.51 -11.98 -3.02
N ILE A 57 15.65 -11.21 -3.71
CA ILE A 57 14.29 -11.64 -4.04
C ILE A 57 14.30 -12.51 -5.31
N ARG A 58 13.46 -13.55 -5.36
CA ARG A 58 13.19 -14.35 -6.56
C ARG A 58 12.15 -13.64 -7.43
N GLU A 59 12.62 -12.67 -8.21
CA GLU A 59 11.74 -11.74 -8.96
C GLU A 59 10.80 -12.46 -9.92
N GLU A 60 11.29 -13.41 -10.71
CA GLU A 60 10.49 -14.14 -11.70
C GLU A 60 9.35 -14.95 -11.03
N GLU A 61 9.66 -15.63 -9.91
CA GLU A 61 8.67 -16.39 -9.14
C GLU A 61 7.62 -15.46 -8.51
N LEU A 62 8.05 -14.30 -7.97
CA LEU A 62 7.15 -13.30 -7.40
C LEU A 62 6.23 -12.71 -8.49
N GLN A 63 6.76 -12.41 -9.67
CA GLN A 63 5.97 -11.91 -10.80
C GLN A 63 4.91 -12.92 -11.25
N ALA A 64 5.26 -14.21 -11.33
CA ALA A 64 4.32 -15.27 -11.70
C ALA A 64 3.15 -15.42 -10.69
N GLN A 65 3.41 -15.10 -9.42
CA GLN A 65 2.43 -15.18 -8.33
C GLN A 65 1.66 -13.86 -8.10
N MET A 66 1.95 -12.80 -8.86
CA MET A 66 1.35 -11.47 -8.63
C MET A 66 -0.18 -11.48 -8.70
N LYS A 67 -0.76 -12.35 -9.54
CA LYS A 67 -2.21 -12.54 -9.67
C LYS A 67 -2.88 -13.06 -8.38
N ASP A 68 -2.12 -13.70 -7.51
CA ASP A 68 -2.61 -14.28 -6.25
C ASP A 68 -2.55 -13.26 -5.10
N ILE A 69 -1.83 -12.14 -5.30
CA ILE A 69 -1.70 -11.06 -4.33
C ILE A 69 -2.92 -10.14 -4.41
N ASN A 70 -3.81 -10.27 -3.43
CA ASN A 70 -5.01 -9.46 -3.32
C ASN A 70 -4.88 -8.49 -2.13
N ILE A 71 -4.75 -7.19 -2.42
CA ILE A 71 -4.65 -6.13 -1.40
C ILE A 71 -5.91 -5.27 -1.46
N SER A 72 -6.59 -5.11 -0.32
CA SER A 72 -7.75 -4.24 -0.20
C SER A 72 -7.61 -3.34 1.03
N PHE A 73 -7.98 -2.07 0.86
CA PHE A 73 -8.04 -1.10 1.93
C PHE A 73 -9.50 -0.93 2.36
N LYS A 74 -9.79 -1.21 3.63
CA LYS A 74 -11.14 -1.09 4.21
C LYS A 74 -11.07 -0.16 5.41
N ILE A 75 -12.10 0.67 5.56
CA ILE A 75 -12.29 1.47 6.77
C ILE A 75 -12.60 0.51 7.91
N ASN A 76 -11.81 0.58 8.98
CA ASN A 76 -12.11 -0.04 10.25
C ASN A 76 -13.27 0.73 10.90
N LYS A 77 -14.44 0.09 10.98
CA LYS A 77 -15.68 0.72 11.48
C LYS A 77 -15.62 1.10 12.96
N GLU A 78 -14.78 0.43 13.76
CA GLU A 78 -14.65 0.69 15.19
C GLU A 78 -13.80 1.93 15.47
N THR A 79 -12.76 2.14 14.66
CA THR A 79 -11.80 3.24 14.86
C THR A 79 -12.01 4.40 13.88
N GLY A 80 -12.87 4.23 12.86
CA GLY A 80 -13.07 5.19 11.78
C GLY A 80 -11.82 5.46 10.94
N ARG A 81 -10.83 4.55 11.00
CA ARG A 81 -9.52 4.64 10.35
C ARG A 81 -9.37 3.59 9.27
#